data_AF-S8A512-F1
#
_entry.id   AF-S8A512-F1
#
_cell.length_a   1.000
_cell.length_b   1.000
_cell.length_c   1.000
_cell.angle_alpha   90.00
_cell.angle_beta   90.00
_cell.angle_gamma   90.00
#
_symmetry.space_group_name_H-M   'P 1'
#
loop_
_entity.id
_entity.type
_entity.pdbx_description
1 polymer ?
#
loop_
_entity_poly.entity_id
_entity_poly.type
_entity_poly.pdbx_seq_one_letter_code
_entity_poly.pdbx_strand_id
1 'polypeptide(L)'
;MNFTAPLYIPGNTDITLLIGPDEIKFEANCNILASQSKFFATACYDERFKEAKEKVIKLPELHFPDMIGVLKWLYREDPEVYDNFKDSEPTRRILEILKVADFLQVDGLVKDYSRLLEKKLRCADPRNHEQIYNFVTLIHRIYEAGGSIGRGELQIFVNNLIKSDDSDEKIIHLRNVFANIEQPDGKCFRDFADIFLLNIFGTI
;
A
#
# COMPACT_ATOMS: atom_id res chain seq x y z
N MET A 1 23.29 14.79 2.36
CA MET A 1 22.20 15.67 2.81
C MET A 1 21.55 15.01 4.01
N ASN A 2 21.49 15.70 5.16
CA ASN A 2 20.73 15.20 6.31
C ASN A 2 19.26 15.56 6.07
N PHE A 3 18.39 14.56 5.93
CA PHE A 3 16.95 14.77 5.94
C PHE A 3 16.48 14.60 7.39
N THR A 4 16.14 15.71 8.03
CA THR A 4 15.42 15.69 9.30
C THR A 4 13.94 15.40 9.05
N ALA A 5 13.28 14.74 10.00
CA ALA A 5 11.84 14.54 9.97
C ALA A 5 11.08 15.85 9.64
N PRO A 6 9.92 15.78 8.96
CA PRO A 6 9.13 16.97 8.69
C PRO A 6 8.91 17.77 9.99
N LEU A 7 9.06 19.10 9.86
CA LEU A 7 9.13 20.15 10.89
C LEU A 7 8.02 20.20 11.97
N TYR A 8 7.16 19.18 12.10
CA TYR A 8 5.84 19.31 12.74
C TYR A 8 5.69 18.66 14.12
N ILE A 9 6.73 18.07 14.72
CA ILE A 9 6.67 17.67 16.13
C ILE A 9 7.92 18.19 16.87
N PRO A 10 7.79 19.21 17.73
CA PRO A 10 8.86 19.61 18.62
C PRO A 10 9.12 18.46 19.61
N GLY A 11 10.26 17.80 19.45
CA GLY A 11 10.73 16.72 20.31
C GLY A 11 12.18 16.39 19.96
N ASN A 12 12.97 16.01 20.97
CA ASN A 12 14.33 15.54 20.72
C ASN A 12 14.25 14.18 20.00
N THR A 13 14.84 14.09 18.81
CA THR A 13 15.06 12.82 18.14
C THR A 13 15.91 11.92 19.04
N ASP A 14 15.50 10.67 19.20
CA ASP A 14 16.08 9.72 20.15
C ASP A 14 16.54 8.41 19.46
N ILE A 15 16.41 8.35 18.13
CA ILE A 15 16.86 7.24 17.30
C ILE A 15 17.26 7.69 15.90
N THR A 16 18.26 7.01 15.33
CA THR A 16 18.70 7.22 13.94
C THR A 16 18.34 6.01 13.07
N LEU A 17 17.67 6.26 11.94
CA LEU A 17 17.47 5.26 10.89
C LEU A 17 18.57 5.41 9.84
N LEU A 18 19.19 4.31 9.45
CA LEU A 18 20.12 4.20 8.33
C LEU A 18 19.40 3.45 7.20
N ILE A 19 18.96 4.17 6.18
CA ILE A 19 18.04 3.65 5.17
C ILE A 19 18.78 3.40 3.85
N GLY A 20 18.62 2.19 3.32
CA GLY A 20 19.20 1.76 2.06
C GLY A 20 20.68 1.44 2.11
N PRO A 21 21.26 1.00 0.98
CA PRO A 21 22.67 0.61 0.89
C PRO A 21 23.64 1.76 1.17
N ASP A 22 23.22 3.00 0.90
CA ASP A 22 24.00 4.21 1.15
C ASP A 22 23.89 4.71 2.60
N GLU A 23 23.19 3.97 3.48
CA GLU A 23 22.96 4.31 4.88
C GLU A 23 22.49 5.77 5.08
N ILE A 24 21.49 6.20 4.29
CA ILE A 24 20.95 7.55 4.38
C ILE A 24 20.38 7.77 5.78
N LYS A 25 20.94 8.76 6.48
CA LYS A 25 20.60 9.07 7.86
C LYS A 25 19.28 9.82 7.95
N PHE A 26 18.39 9.33 8.80
CA PHE A 26 17.14 10.00 9.18
C PHE A 26 16.96 9.93 10.69
N GLU A 27 16.93 11.09 11.35
CA GLU A 27 16.69 11.18 12.79
C GLU A 27 15.19 11.18 13.08
N ALA A 28 14.75 10.37 14.05
CA ALA A 28 13.34 10.14 14.35
C ALA A 28 13.06 10.06 15.86
N ASN A 29 11.77 9.96 16.19
CA ASN A 29 11.28 9.75 17.55
C ASN A 29 10.74 8.33 17.71
N CYS A 30 11.28 7.56 18.65
CA CYS A 30 10.85 6.21 18.98
C CYS A 30 9.35 6.14 19.28
N ASN A 31 8.83 7.11 20.04
CA ASN A 31 7.43 7.16 20.42
C ASN A 31 6.50 7.26 19.19
N ILE A 32 6.89 8.02 18.18
CA ILE A 32 6.11 8.18 16.95
C ILE A 32 6.15 6.89 16.16
N LEU A 33 7.36 6.39 15.87
CA LEU A 33 7.56 5.18 15.07
C LEU A 33 6.84 3.97 15.69
N ALA A 34 7.04 3.74 16.99
CA ALA A 34 6.48 2.60 17.70
C ALA A 34 4.97 2.64 17.88
N SER A 35 4.36 3.83 17.86
CA SER A 35 2.91 3.96 18.08
C SER A 35 2.05 3.26 17.02
N GLN A 36 2.60 3.08 15.81
CA GLN A 36 1.88 2.50 14.66
C GLN A 36 2.64 1.35 13.98
N SER A 37 3.80 0.95 14.51
CA SER A 37 4.64 -0.12 13.93
C SER A 37 5.13 -1.07 15.02
N LYS A 38 4.76 -2.35 14.90
CA LYS A 38 5.25 -3.42 15.79
C LYS A 38 6.75 -3.65 15.63
N PHE A 39 7.25 -3.51 14.40
CA PHE A 39 8.67 -3.55 14.10
C PHE A 39 9.42 -2.49 14.90
N PHE A 40 9.02 -1.23 14.80
CA PHE A 40 9.68 -0.14 15.53
C PHE A 40 9.44 -0.22 17.04
N ALA A 41 8.28 -0.67 17.51
CA ALA A 41 8.06 -0.88 18.94
C ALA A 41 9.09 -1.87 19.52
N THR A 42 9.42 -2.92 18.77
CA THR A 42 10.45 -3.88 19.17
C THR A 42 11.84 -3.26 19.04
N ALA A 43 12.19 -2.70 17.88
CA ALA A 43 13.52 -2.17 17.60
C ALA A 43 13.91 -0.99 18.51
N CYS A 44 12.96 -0.17 18.96
CA CYS A 44 13.21 1.00 19.79
C CYS A 44 13.36 0.66 21.28
N TYR A 45 12.63 -0.34 21.79
CA TYR A 45 12.43 -0.54 23.22
C TYR A 45 12.82 -1.91 23.76
N ASP A 46 12.95 -2.93 22.92
CA ASP A 46 13.37 -4.25 23.39
C ASP A 46 14.90 -4.29 23.51
N GLU A 47 15.40 -4.12 24.74
CA GLU A 47 16.84 -4.12 25.07
C GLU A 47 17.54 -5.46 24.80
N ARG A 48 16.85 -6.50 24.33
CA ARG A 48 17.52 -7.70 23.81
C ARG A 48 18.14 -7.45 22.43
N PHE A 49 17.65 -6.46 21.70
CA PHE A 49 18.14 -6.06 20.39
C PHE A 49 19.19 -4.96 20.49
N LYS A 50 20.16 -4.98 19.56
CA LYS A 50 21.25 -3.98 19.53
C LYS A 50 20.70 -2.60 19.20
N GLU A 51 19.67 -2.53 18.38
CA GLU A 51 19.03 -1.32 17.89
C GLU A 51 18.53 -0.45 19.05
N ALA A 52 17.89 -1.08 20.05
CA ALA A 52 17.37 -0.40 21.23
C ALA A 52 18.48 0.17 22.13
N LYS A 53 19.65 -0.49 22.17
CA LYS A 53 20.82 -0.05 22.96
C LYS A 53 21.62 1.04 22.25
N GLU A 54 21.87 0.84 20.96
CA GLU A 54 22.70 1.71 20.12
C GLU A 54 21.94 2.94 19.63
N LYS A 55 20.60 2.93 19.71
CA LYS A 55 19.72 3.97 19.15
C LYS A 55 19.94 4.18 17.65
N VAL A 56 20.24 3.08 16.94
CA VAL A 56 20.43 3.05 15.50
C VAL A 56 19.71 1.83 14.91
N ILE A 57 18.85 2.05 13.91
CA ILE A 57 18.18 0.99 13.16
C ILE A 57 18.73 1.01 11.73
N LYS A 58 19.23 -0.13 11.26
CA LYS A 58 19.71 -0.29 9.88
C LYS A 58 18.65 -0.98 9.04
N LEU A 59 18.34 -0.39 7.88
CA LEU A 59 17.32 -0.84 6.94
C LEU A 59 17.92 -0.89 5.52
N PRO A 60 18.95 -1.72 5.27
CA PRO A 60 19.67 -1.73 3.99
C PRO A 60 18.81 -2.20 2.81
N GLU A 61 17.77 -2.99 3.07
CA GLU A 61 16.84 -3.51 2.05
C GLU A 61 15.85 -2.46 1.55
N LEU A 62 15.71 -1.34 2.26
CA LEU A 62 14.71 -0.32 1.94
C LEU A 62 15.28 0.80 1.10
N HIS A 63 14.56 1.17 0.05
CA HIS A 63 14.90 2.32 -0.76
C HIS A 63 14.38 3.61 -0.10
N PHE A 64 15.26 4.61 0.07
CA PHE A 64 14.98 5.81 0.87
C PHE A 64 13.74 6.58 0.42
N PRO A 65 13.53 6.84 -0.88
CA PRO A 65 12.29 7.43 -1.34
C PRO A 65 11.06 6.68 -0.80
N ASP A 66 10.96 5.37 -0.95
CA ASP A 66 9.74 4.61 -0.59
C ASP A 66 9.50 4.64 0.93
N MET A 67 10.58 4.62 1.71
CA MET A 67 10.54 4.80 3.16
C MET A 67 10.01 6.18 3.57
N ILE A 68 10.32 7.25 2.82
CA ILE A 68 9.79 8.59 3.12
C ILE A 68 8.26 8.61 3.09
N GLY A 69 7.60 7.86 2.20
CA GLY A 69 6.13 7.78 2.17
C GLY A 69 5.54 7.21 3.47
N VAL A 70 6.15 6.15 4.01
CA VAL A 70 5.76 5.57 5.30
C VAL A 70 6.07 6.51 6.46
N LEU A 71 7.24 7.15 6.46
CA LEU A 71 7.65 8.09 7.50
C LEU A 71 6.71 9.30 7.56
N LYS A 72 6.35 9.90 6.42
CA LYS A 72 5.35 10.99 6.36
C LYS A 72 4.04 10.58 7.03
N TRP A 73 3.54 9.38 6.69
CA TRP A 73 2.30 8.87 7.28
C TRP A 73 2.42 8.62 8.80
N LEU A 74 3.54 8.06 9.28
CA LEU A 74 3.80 7.89 10.71
C LEU A 74 3.80 9.23 11.46
N TYR A 75 4.21 10.31 10.78
CA TYR A 75 4.16 11.69 11.27
C TYR A 75 2.83 12.40 10.96
N ARG A 76 1.78 11.64 10.65
CA ARG A 76 0.39 12.08 10.46
C ARG A 76 0.14 12.94 9.21
N GLU A 77 0.99 12.82 8.19
CA GLU A 77 0.61 13.28 6.86
C GLU A 77 -0.38 12.29 6.22
N ASP A 78 -1.28 12.81 5.39
CA ASP A 78 -2.18 11.96 4.61
C ASP A 78 -1.36 11.09 3.63
N PRO A 79 -1.76 9.83 3.38
CA PRO A 79 -1.11 9.00 2.38
C PRO A 79 -1.13 9.69 1.01
N GLU A 80 -0.04 9.55 0.25
CA GLU A 80 0.03 10.11 -1.10
C GLU A 80 -1.04 9.45 -1.99
N VAL A 81 -1.89 10.28 -2.62
CA VAL A 81 -2.95 9.85 -3.55
C VAL A 81 -2.68 10.43 -4.92
N TYR A 82 -2.79 9.58 -5.94
CA TYR A 82 -2.69 10.00 -7.33
C TYR A 82 -4.04 9.89 -8.04
N ASP A 83 -4.32 10.83 -8.93
CA ASP A 83 -5.61 10.88 -9.60
C ASP A 83 -5.71 9.80 -10.70
N ASN A 84 -6.78 9.00 -10.58
CA ASN A 84 -7.30 8.09 -11.59
C ASN A 84 -6.40 6.93 -12.02
N PHE A 85 -5.26 6.68 -11.36
CA PHE A 85 -4.34 5.56 -11.65
C PHE A 85 -4.06 5.38 -13.15
N LYS A 86 -4.04 6.50 -13.89
CA LYS A 86 -3.84 6.51 -15.34
C LYS A 86 -2.40 6.15 -15.70
N ASP A 87 -1.48 6.56 -14.84
CA ASP A 87 -0.06 6.40 -15.03
C ASP A 87 0.47 5.26 -14.16
N SER A 88 1.40 4.49 -14.71
CA SER A 88 2.08 3.39 -14.04
C SER A 88 3.04 3.83 -12.94
N GLU A 89 3.71 4.98 -13.09
CA GLU A 89 4.70 5.45 -12.11
C GLU A 89 4.11 5.77 -10.71
N PRO A 90 3.01 6.54 -10.59
CA PRO A 90 2.41 6.79 -9.29
C PRO A 90 1.81 5.54 -8.64
N THR A 91 1.30 4.61 -9.46
CA THR A 91 0.86 3.28 -9.00
C THR A 91 2.03 2.49 -8.43
N ARG A 92 3.15 2.41 -9.17
CA ARG A 92 4.40 1.77 -8.73
C ARG A 92 4.87 2.33 -7.39
N ARG A 93 4.80 3.65 -7.23
CA ARG A 93 5.16 4.32 -5.99
C ARG A 93 4.32 3.88 -4.78
N ILE A 94 2.99 3.79 -4.94
CA ILE A 94 2.12 3.29 -3.87
C ILE A 94 2.42 1.82 -3.56
N LEU A 95 2.67 0.99 -4.57
CA LEU A 95 3.03 -0.42 -4.38
C LEU A 95 4.30 -0.59 -3.55
N GLU A 96 5.33 0.21 -3.82
CA GLU A 96 6.57 0.20 -3.03
C GLU A 96 6.33 0.71 -1.60
N ILE A 97 5.52 1.76 -1.40
CA ILE A 97 5.15 2.21 -0.05
C ILE A 97 4.42 1.10 0.73
N LEU A 98 3.49 0.38 0.10
CA LEU A 98 2.79 -0.76 0.72
C LEU A 98 3.74 -1.92 1.05
N LYS A 99 4.78 -2.17 0.23
CA LYS A 99 5.84 -3.14 0.56
C LYS A 99 6.62 -2.74 1.80
N VAL A 100 7.00 -1.46 1.90
CA VAL A 100 7.71 -0.95 3.08
C VAL A 100 6.79 -1.00 4.32
N ALA A 101 5.52 -0.63 4.17
CA ALA A 101 4.54 -0.66 5.27
C ALA A 101 4.34 -2.08 5.82
N ASP A 102 4.22 -3.07 4.93
CA ASP A 102 4.11 -4.49 5.27
C ASP A 102 5.38 -4.98 6.02
N PHE A 103 6.56 -4.72 5.47
CA PHE A 103 7.85 -5.04 6.11
C PHE A 103 7.97 -4.44 7.52
N LEU A 104 7.59 -3.17 7.68
CA LEU A 104 7.62 -2.45 8.95
C LEU A 104 6.39 -2.71 9.83
N GLN A 105 5.46 -3.58 9.41
CA GLN A 105 4.24 -3.91 10.14
C GLN A 105 3.42 -2.67 10.55
N VAL A 106 3.19 -1.78 9.59
CA VAL A 106 2.43 -0.53 9.73
C VAL A 106 0.99 -0.74 9.27
N ASP A 107 0.24 -1.56 10.01
CA ASP A 107 -1.12 -1.99 9.66
C ASP A 107 -2.09 -0.81 9.40
N GLY A 108 -1.86 0.34 10.06
CA GLY A 108 -2.68 1.53 9.90
C GLY A 108 -2.59 2.15 8.50
N LEU A 109 -1.40 2.18 7.90
CA LEU A 109 -1.18 2.74 6.56
C LEU A 109 -1.89 1.90 5.49
N VAL A 110 -1.83 0.58 5.62
CA VAL A 110 -2.54 -0.35 4.71
C VAL A 110 -4.05 -0.12 4.77
N LYS A 111 -4.61 0.11 5.97
CA LYS A 111 -6.03 0.43 6.16
C LYS A 111 -6.41 1.76 5.53
N ASP A 112 -5.57 2.78 5.66
CA ASP A 112 -5.85 4.09 5.04
C ASP A 112 -5.78 4.02 3.52
N TYR A 113 -4.79 3.32 2.95
CA TYR A 113 -4.77 3.04 1.51
C TYR A 113 -5.98 2.22 1.04
N SER A 114 -6.45 1.25 1.84
CA SER A 114 -7.68 0.51 1.55
C SER A 114 -8.88 1.45 1.40
N ARG A 115 -9.09 2.34 2.38
CA ARG A 115 -10.18 3.33 2.37
C ARG A 115 -10.06 4.33 1.22
N LEU A 116 -8.84 4.75 0.89
CA LEU A 116 -8.58 5.66 -0.23
C LEU A 116 -8.91 4.98 -1.56
N LEU A 117 -8.50 3.73 -1.73
CA LEU A 117 -8.79 2.96 -2.94
C LEU A 117 -10.29 2.69 -3.07
N GLU A 118 -10.97 2.30 -2.00
CA GLU A 118 -12.43 2.16 -1.96
C GLU A 118 -13.16 3.40 -2.49
N LYS A 119 -12.77 4.60 -2.04
CA LYS A 119 -13.35 5.86 -2.55
C LYS A 119 -13.11 6.04 -4.04
N LYS A 120 -11.94 5.67 -4.54
CA LYS A 120 -11.61 5.79 -5.97
C LYS A 120 -12.36 4.75 -6.81
N LEU A 121 -12.53 3.51 -6.33
CA LEU A 121 -13.26 2.45 -7.01
C LEU A 121 -14.73 2.80 -7.26
N ARG A 122 -15.37 3.53 -6.34
CA ARG A 122 -16.77 3.99 -6.49
C ARG A 122 -17.01 4.85 -7.74
N CYS A 123 -15.99 5.58 -8.18
CA CYS A 123 -16.07 6.47 -9.34
C CYS A 123 -15.16 5.99 -10.49
N ALA A 124 -14.57 4.80 -10.37
CA ALA A 124 -13.63 4.30 -11.36
C ALA A 124 -14.37 3.86 -12.63
N ASP A 125 -13.92 4.40 -13.76
CA ASP A 125 -14.29 3.97 -15.10
C ASP A 125 -12.99 3.74 -15.88
N PRO A 126 -12.31 2.60 -15.65
CA PRO A 126 -11.05 2.33 -16.31
C PRO A 126 -11.28 2.14 -17.81
N ARG A 127 -10.65 3.00 -18.62
CA ARG A 127 -10.87 3.08 -20.07
C ARG A 127 -9.88 2.27 -20.90
N ASN A 128 -8.82 1.77 -20.29
CA ASN A 128 -7.76 1.05 -20.99
C ASN A 128 -7.17 -0.05 -20.10
N HIS A 129 -6.37 -0.92 -20.73
CA HIS A 129 -5.71 -2.04 -20.06
C HIS A 129 -4.82 -1.59 -18.89
N GLU A 130 -4.07 -0.48 -19.05
CA GLU A 130 -3.16 0.02 -18.01
C GLU A 130 -3.88 0.42 -16.73
N GLN A 131 -5.04 1.08 -16.84
CA GLN A 131 -5.84 1.45 -15.67
C GLN A 131 -6.38 0.22 -14.95
N ILE A 132 -6.89 -0.78 -15.69
CA ILE A 132 -7.34 -2.05 -15.10
C ILE A 132 -6.19 -2.73 -14.36
N TYR A 133 -5.02 -2.81 -15.01
CA TYR A 133 -3.81 -3.37 -14.40
C TYR A 133 -3.43 -2.64 -13.11
N ASN A 134 -3.40 -1.31 -13.11
CA ASN A 134 -3.04 -0.51 -11.95
C ASN A 134 -4.01 -0.71 -10.78
N PHE A 135 -5.32 -0.67 -11.03
CA PHE A 135 -6.33 -0.91 -9.99
C PHE A 135 -6.19 -2.30 -9.40
N VAL A 136 -6.12 -3.34 -10.23
CA VAL A 136 -6.11 -4.74 -9.78
C VAL A 136 -4.82 -5.06 -9.02
N THR A 137 -3.68 -4.57 -9.50
CA THR A 137 -2.38 -4.75 -8.82
C THR A 137 -2.38 -4.06 -7.46
N LEU A 138 -2.95 -2.86 -7.35
CA LEU A 138 -3.08 -2.17 -6.06
C LEU A 138 -4.03 -2.90 -5.10
N ILE A 139 -5.17 -3.38 -5.59
CA ILE A 139 -6.11 -4.17 -4.78
C ILE A 139 -5.40 -5.42 -4.27
N HIS A 140 -4.76 -6.18 -5.16
CA HIS A 140 -4.01 -7.38 -4.77
C HIS A 140 -2.93 -7.07 -3.72
N ARG A 141 -2.13 -6.01 -3.93
CA ARG A 141 -1.09 -5.63 -2.97
C ARG A 141 -1.64 -5.22 -1.60
N ILE A 142 -2.80 -4.56 -1.56
CA ILE A 142 -3.48 -4.24 -0.29
C ILE A 142 -3.86 -5.52 0.46
N TYR A 143 -4.36 -6.54 -0.25
CA TYR A 143 -4.70 -7.82 0.38
C TYR A 143 -3.45 -8.55 0.88
N GLU A 144 -2.36 -8.58 0.10
CA GLU A 144 -1.09 -9.16 0.53
C GLU A 144 -0.56 -8.51 1.82
N ALA A 145 -0.69 -7.19 1.94
CA ALA A 145 -0.29 -6.44 3.13
C ALA A 145 -1.29 -6.56 4.31
N GLY A 146 -2.26 -7.49 4.24
CA GLY A 146 -3.24 -7.76 5.30
C GLY A 146 -4.46 -6.84 5.30
N GLY A 147 -4.61 -5.98 4.28
CA GLY A 147 -5.79 -5.14 4.07
C GLY A 147 -6.95 -5.88 3.38
N SER A 148 -7.97 -5.13 3.01
CA SER A 148 -9.08 -5.62 2.18
C SER A 148 -9.89 -4.47 1.62
N ILE A 149 -10.60 -4.73 0.53
CA ILE A 149 -11.56 -3.79 -0.05
C ILE A 149 -12.98 -4.27 0.25
N GLY A 150 -13.85 -3.34 0.63
CA GLY A 150 -15.27 -3.58 0.81
C GLY A 150 -15.89 -4.24 -0.42
N ARG A 151 -16.70 -5.29 -0.18
CA ARG A 151 -17.37 -6.04 -1.25
C ARG A 151 -18.24 -5.15 -2.14
N GLY A 152 -18.90 -4.13 -1.55
CA GLY A 152 -19.74 -3.21 -2.31
C GLY A 152 -18.93 -2.38 -3.31
N GLU A 153 -17.76 -1.91 -2.90
CA GLU A 153 -16.84 -1.13 -3.72
C GLU A 153 -16.22 -1.97 -4.83
N LEU A 154 -15.81 -3.21 -4.54
CA LEU A 154 -15.36 -4.16 -5.56
C LEU A 154 -16.47 -4.48 -6.56
N GLN A 155 -17.70 -4.68 -6.08
CA GLN A 155 -18.86 -4.95 -6.94
C GLN A 155 -19.14 -3.77 -7.87
N ILE A 156 -19.08 -2.52 -7.38
CA ILE A 156 -19.24 -1.32 -8.21
C ILE A 156 -18.16 -1.30 -9.31
N PHE A 157 -16.90 -1.51 -8.93
CA PHE A 157 -15.79 -1.54 -9.88
C PHE A 157 -15.99 -2.61 -10.98
N VAL A 158 -16.30 -3.86 -10.60
CA VAL A 158 -16.53 -4.94 -11.56
C VAL A 158 -17.76 -4.67 -12.43
N ASN A 159 -18.83 -4.12 -11.87
CA ASN A 159 -20.02 -3.74 -12.63
C ASN A 159 -19.71 -2.67 -13.67
N ASN A 160 -18.84 -1.72 -13.37
CA ASN A 160 -18.41 -0.70 -14.33
C ASN A 160 -17.60 -1.30 -15.49
N LEU A 161 -16.83 -2.37 -15.23
CA LEU A 161 -16.14 -3.12 -16.29
C LEU A 161 -17.13 -3.90 -17.19
N ILE A 162 -18.16 -4.50 -16.60
CA ILE A 162 -19.12 -5.35 -17.32
C ILE A 162 -20.14 -4.53 -18.12
N LYS A 163 -20.53 -3.35 -17.63
CA LYS A 163 -21.57 -2.52 -18.25
C LYS A 163 -21.06 -1.62 -19.38
N SER A 164 -19.77 -1.62 -19.68
CA SER A 164 -19.22 -0.78 -20.75
C SER A 164 -19.37 -1.43 -22.13
N ASP A 165 -19.37 -0.59 -23.17
CA ASP A 165 -19.52 -1.03 -24.57
C ASP A 165 -18.41 -2.00 -25.01
N ASP A 166 -17.27 -1.98 -24.34
CA ASP A 166 -16.06 -2.78 -24.54
C ASP A 166 -15.84 -3.85 -23.44
N SER A 167 -16.93 -4.30 -22.80
CA SER A 167 -16.88 -5.21 -21.64
C SER A 167 -16.07 -6.49 -21.88
N ASP A 168 -16.23 -7.16 -23.03
CA ASP A 168 -15.48 -8.38 -23.35
C ASP A 168 -13.95 -8.16 -23.31
N GLU A 169 -13.49 -7.05 -23.88
CA GLU A 169 -12.07 -6.68 -23.88
C GLU A 169 -11.57 -6.38 -22.46
N LYS A 170 -12.34 -5.62 -21.67
CA LYS A 170 -12.00 -5.32 -20.27
C LYS A 170 -11.96 -6.57 -19.38
N ILE A 171 -12.86 -7.52 -19.59
CA ILE A 171 -12.85 -8.80 -18.86
C ILE A 171 -11.66 -9.65 -19.25
N ILE A 172 -11.30 -9.72 -20.54
CA ILE A 172 -10.07 -10.40 -21.00
C ILE A 172 -8.85 -9.77 -20.34
N HIS A 173 -8.77 -8.44 -20.32
CA HIS A 173 -7.68 -7.72 -19.67
C HIS A 173 -7.59 -8.06 -18.19
N LEU A 174 -8.68 -7.98 -17.45
CA LEU A 174 -8.72 -8.32 -16.03
C LEU A 174 -8.22 -9.75 -15.76
N ARG A 175 -8.67 -10.72 -16.56
CA ARG A 175 -8.21 -12.12 -16.47
C ARG A 175 -6.71 -12.23 -16.70
N ASN A 176 -6.20 -11.50 -17.70
CA ASN A 176 -4.76 -11.48 -17.99
C ASN A 176 -3.95 -10.85 -16.85
N VAL A 177 -4.47 -9.82 -16.17
CA VAL A 177 -3.81 -9.26 -14.98
C VAL A 177 -3.67 -10.34 -13.91
N PHE A 178 -4.77 -11.00 -13.52
CA PHE A 178 -4.72 -12.05 -12.50
C PHE A 178 -3.84 -13.24 -12.88
N ALA A 179 -3.80 -13.62 -14.16
CA ALA A 179 -2.96 -14.71 -14.64
C ALA A 179 -1.45 -14.41 -14.54
N ASN A 180 -1.08 -13.13 -14.50
CA ASN A 180 0.32 -12.67 -14.41
C ASN A 180 0.76 -12.35 -12.97
N ILE A 181 -0.12 -12.47 -11.98
CA ILE A 181 0.25 -12.31 -10.58
C ILE A 181 0.95 -13.61 -10.12
N GLU A 182 2.25 -13.53 -9.82
CA GLU A 182 3.06 -14.71 -9.46
C GLU A 182 2.51 -15.46 -8.23
N GLN A 183 1.94 -14.73 -7.26
CA GLN A 183 1.37 -15.28 -6.04
C GLN A 183 0.05 -14.57 -5.70
N PRO A 184 -1.08 -15.00 -6.29
CA PRO A 184 -2.35 -14.34 -6.05
C PRO A 184 -2.78 -14.55 -4.60
N ASP A 185 -3.09 -13.46 -3.91
CA ASP A 185 -3.68 -13.55 -2.58
C ASP A 185 -5.03 -14.28 -2.66
N GLY A 186 -5.16 -15.36 -1.88
CA GLY A 186 -6.31 -16.26 -1.96
C GLY A 186 -7.61 -15.65 -1.48
N LYS A 187 -7.58 -14.56 -0.71
CA LYS A 187 -8.79 -13.82 -0.32
C LYS A 187 -9.17 -12.83 -1.41
N CYS A 188 -8.20 -12.09 -1.96
CA CYS A 188 -8.41 -11.19 -3.10
C CYS A 188 -9.05 -11.93 -4.27
N PHE A 189 -8.45 -13.06 -4.70
CA PHE A 189 -8.95 -13.84 -5.82
C PHE A 189 -10.38 -14.34 -5.58
N ARG A 190 -10.68 -14.81 -4.36
CA ARG A 190 -12.01 -15.29 -3.98
C ARG A 190 -13.05 -14.17 -4.03
N ASP A 191 -12.73 -12.99 -3.49
CA ASP A 191 -13.64 -11.85 -3.49
C ASP A 191 -13.99 -11.41 -4.92
N PHE A 192 -13.01 -11.39 -5.83
CA PHE A 192 -13.27 -11.15 -7.25
C PHE A 192 -14.09 -12.26 -7.90
N ALA A 193 -13.73 -13.54 -7.67
CA ALA A 193 -14.43 -14.67 -8.24
C ALA A 193 -15.91 -14.71 -7.82
N ASP A 194 -16.20 -14.48 -6.54
CA ASP A 194 -17.56 -14.42 -6.01
C ASP A 194 -18.39 -13.33 -6.70
N ILE A 195 -17.80 -12.16 -6.94
CA ILE A 195 -18.45 -11.05 -7.65
C ILE A 195 -18.69 -11.40 -9.12
N PHE A 196 -17.76 -12.06 -9.79
CA PHE A 196 -17.96 -12.51 -11.17
C PHE A 196 -19.07 -13.54 -11.30
N LEU A 197 -19.08 -14.54 -10.41
CA LEU A 197 -20.13 -15.56 -10.40
C LEU A 197 -21.50 -14.93 -10.18
N LEU A 198 -21.62 -13.93 -9.30
CA LEU A 198 -22.89 -13.23 -9.08
C LEU A 198 -23.35 -12.43 -10.29
N ASN A 199 -22.44 -11.84 -11.07
CA ASN A 199 -22.83 -11.14 -12.30
C ASN A 199 -23.21 -12.10 -13.44
N ILE A 200 -22.64 -13.30 -13.47
CA ILE A 200 -22.94 -14.32 -14.49
C ILE A 200 -24.23 -15.09 -14.15
N PHE A 201 -24.46 -15.40 -12.88
CA PHE A 201 -25.55 -16.27 -12.42
C PHE A 201 -26.66 -15.55 -11.65
N GLY A 202 -26.48 -14.28 -11.28
CA GLY A 202 -27.44 -13.50 -10.48
C GLY A 202 -28.51 -12.75 -11.29
N THR A 203 -28.51 -12.86 -12.60
CA THR A 203 -29.60 -12.42 -13.50
C THR A 203 -30.65 -13.54 -13.66
N ILE A 204 -31.29 -13.93 -12.55
CA ILE A 204 -32.51 -14.76 -12.54
C ILE A 204 -33.65 -13.93 -11.94
#